data_AF-A0A4P6F3A3-F1
#
_entry.id   AF-A0A4P6F3A3-F1
#
_cell.length_a   1.000
_cell.length_b   1.000
_cell.length_c   1.000
_cell.angle_alpha   90.00
_cell.angle_beta   90.00
_cell.angle_gamma   90.00
#
_symmetry.space_group_name_H-M   'P 1'
#
loop_
_entity.id
_entity.type
_entity.pdbx_description
1 polymer ?
#
loop_
_entity_poly.entity_id
_entity_poly.type
_entity_poly.pdbx_seq_one_letter_code
_entity_poly.pdbx_strand_id
1 'polypeptide(L)'
;MTLTEFLLARIDEHQERCQAMLDPGHPIKALVSQQTIRSSLDALAETRRIATAHAEGTQGTFSDSHAAGSCWPRTASHGSVNGPCEVLRRLAEPYADHPDYDEAWRPSRSQTRERQR
;
A
#
# COMPACT_ATOMS: atom_id res chain seq x y z
N MET A 1 12.92 8.96 -6.87
CA MET A 1 12.04 8.46 -5.80
C MET A 1 11.75 7.00 -6.08
N THR A 2 11.84 6.12 -5.09
CA THR A 2 11.44 4.71 -5.21
C THR A 2 9.94 4.55 -4.92
N LEU A 3 9.34 3.44 -5.38
CA LEU A 3 7.94 3.13 -5.07
C LEU A 3 7.66 3.11 -3.55
N THR A 4 8.62 2.61 -2.77
CA THR A 4 8.48 2.55 -1.32
C THR A 4 8.57 3.94 -0.68
N GLU A 5 9.48 4.79 -1.12
CA GLU A 5 9.57 6.20 -0.67
C GLU A 5 8.28 6.97 -1.00
N PHE A 6 7.78 6.80 -2.22
CA PHE A 6 6.52 7.41 -2.65
C PHE A 6 5.35 6.97 -1.76
N LEU A 7 5.21 5.66 -1.53
CA LEU A 7 4.16 5.11 -0.67
C LEU A 7 4.25 5.64 0.75
N LEU A 8 5.44 5.66 1.36
CA LEU A 8 5.61 6.17 2.72
C LEU A 8 5.21 7.64 2.82
N ALA A 9 5.64 8.48 1.87
CA ALA A 9 5.25 9.89 1.83
C ALA A 9 3.73 10.08 1.69
N ARG A 10 3.07 9.31 0.81
CA ARG A 10 1.61 9.39 0.64
C ARG A 10 0.85 8.87 1.85
N ILE A 11 1.36 7.84 2.50
CA ILE A 11 0.80 7.30 3.74
C ILE A 11 0.88 8.34 4.85
N ASP A 12 2.03 9.00 5.03
CA ASP A 12 2.20 10.09 6.01
C ASP A 12 1.13 11.19 5.80
N GLU A 13 0.95 11.67 4.58
CA GLU A 13 -0.08 12.68 4.27
C GLU A 13 -1.52 12.19 4.52
N HIS A 14 -1.81 10.92 4.23
CA HIS A 14 -3.12 10.33 4.51
C HIS A 14 -3.36 10.21 6.01
N GLN A 15 -2.34 9.82 6.77
CA GLN A 15 -2.41 9.73 8.22
C GLN A 15 -2.64 11.12 8.83
N GLU A 16 -1.94 12.16 8.36
CA GLU A 16 -2.15 13.54 8.79
C GLU A 16 -3.59 14.01 8.52
N ARG A 17 -4.13 13.75 7.32
CA ARG A 17 -5.52 14.08 6.98
C ARG A 17 -6.53 13.37 7.87
N CYS A 18 -6.37 12.06 8.08
CA CYS A 18 -7.25 11.30 8.98
C CYS A 18 -7.13 11.80 10.43
N GLN A 19 -5.92 12.13 10.89
CA GLN A 19 -5.70 12.65 12.24
C GLN A 19 -6.33 14.03 12.42
N ALA A 20 -6.22 14.92 11.43
CA ALA A 20 -6.89 16.22 11.44
C ALA A 20 -8.41 16.11 11.55
N MET A 21 -9.01 15.09 10.93
CA MET A 21 -10.46 14.84 11.03
C MET A 21 -10.92 14.41 12.43
N LEU A 22 -10.02 13.95 13.31
CA LEU A 22 -10.35 13.64 14.70
C LEU A 22 -10.40 14.88 15.60
N ASP A 23 -9.81 15.99 15.16
CA ASP A 23 -9.82 17.26 15.89
C ASP A 23 -11.26 17.69 16.18
N PRO A 24 -11.63 17.96 17.45
CA PRO A 24 -12.91 18.54 17.82
C PRO A 24 -13.36 19.75 16.99
N GLY A 25 -12.43 20.56 16.48
CA GLY A 25 -12.71 21.73 15.65
C GLY A 25 -12.84 21.47 14.15
N HIS A 26 -12.67 20.21 13.68
CA HIS A 26 -12.64 19.94 12.25
C HIS A 26 -14.04 20.08 11.61
N PRO A 27 -14.19 20.86 10.51
CA PRO A 27 -15.49 21.19 9.93
C PRO A 27 -16.28 19.97 9.42
N ILE A 28 -15.57 18.87 9.11
CA ILE A 28 -16.14 17.64 8.54
C ILE A 28 -16.43 16.58 9.63
N LYS A 29 -16.08 16.82 10.90
CA LYS A 29 -16.23 15.83 11.98
C LYS A 29 -17.65 15.29 12.14
N ALA A 30 -18.66 16.10 11.87
CA ALA A 30 -20.07 15.69 11.93
C ALA A 30 -20.51 14.78 10.77
N LEU A 31 -19.75 14.77 9.66
CA LEU A 31 -20.10 14.06 8.42
C LEU A 31 -19.49 12.65 8.35
N VAL A 32 -18.49 12.36 9.16
CA VAL A 32 -17.77 11.09 9.13
C VAL A 32 -17.70 10.50 10.53
N SER A 33 -18.07 9.22 10.66
CA SER A 33 -17.96 8.51 11.93
C SER A 33 -16.50 8.46 12.41
N GLN A 34 -16.27 8.78 13.68
CA GLN A 34 -14.95 8.61 14.31
C GLN A 34 -14.42 7.18 14.17
N GLN A 35 -15.31 6.18 14.17
CA GLN A 35 -14.92 4.80 14.00
C GLN A 35 -14.40 4.53 12.58
N THR A 36 -15.01 5.14 11.56
CA THR A 36 -14.51 5.06 10.18
C THR A 36 -13.13 5.69 10.05
N ILE A 37 -12.91 6.86 10.64
CA ILE A 37 -11.59 7.53 10.61
C ILE A 37 -10.53 6.66 11.27
N ARG A 38 -10.84 6.03 12.40
CA ARG A 38 -9.93 5.10 13.11
C ARG A 38 -9.61 3.87 12.28
N SER A 39 -10.61 3.23 11.66
CA SER A 39 -10.37 2.08 10.77
C SER A 39 -9.50 2.47 9.57
N SER A 40 -9.62 3.69 9.04
CA SER A 40 -8.73 4.20 8.01
C SER A 40 -7.29 4.37 8.51
N LEU A 41 -7.10 4.88 9.74
CA LEU A 41 -5.78 4.97 10.36
C LEU A 41 -5.13 3.60 10.57
N ASP A 42 -5.90 2.59 11.01
CA ASP A 42 -5.43 1.22 11.18
C ASP A 42 -4.99 0.61 9.84
N ALA A 43 -5.78 0.81 8.78
CA ALA A 43 -5.43 0.36 7.43
C ALA A 43 -4.17 1.04 6.89
N LEU A 44 -3.99 2.34 7.16
CA LEU A 44 -2.78 3.08 6.81
C LEU A 44 -1.55 2.60 7.59
N ALA A 45 -1.71 2.26 8.87
CA ALA A 45 -0.64 1.72 9.70
C ALA A 45 -0.17 0.34 9.19
N GLU A 46 -1.10 -0.52 8.77
CA GLU A 46 -0.76 -1.80 8.14
C GLU A 46 -0.05 -1.59 6.78
N THR A 47 -0.55 -0.67 5.97
CA THR A 47 0.07 -0.32 4.68
C THR A 47 1.49 0.20 4.88
N ARG A 48 1.72 1.02 5.92
CA ARG A 48 3.06 1.49 6.30
C ARG A 48 3.97 0.34 6.70
N ARG A 49 3.48 -0.58 7.55
CA ARG A 49 4.23 -1.76 7.98
C ARG A 49 4.72 -2.58 6.78
N ILE A 50 3.84 -2.81 5.80
CA ILE A 50 4.20 -3.51 4.57
C ILE A 50 5.27 -2.72 3.79
N ALA A 51 5.08 -1.42 3.57
CA ALA A 51 6.05 -0.59 2.84
C ALA A 51 7.42 -0.55 3.53
N THR A 52 7.47 -0.35 4.84
CA THR A 52 8.71 -0.33 5.63
C THR A 52 9.44 -1.68 5.57
N ALA A 53 8.73 -2.80 5.71
CA ALA A 53 9.35 -4.13 5.59
C ALA A 53 10.03 -4.33 4.23
N HIS A 54 9.48 -3.74 3.15
CA HIS A 54 10.11 -3.76 1.83
C HIS A 54 11.27 -2.76 1.69
N ALA A 55 11.25 -1.62 2.38
CA ALA A 55 12.38 -0.67 2.42
C ALA A 55 13.61 -1.28 3.10
N GLU A 56 13.38 -1.98 4.21
CA GLU A 56 14.45 -2.54 5.05
C GLU A 56 15.00 -3.87 4.52
N GLY A 57 14.34 -4.47 3.51
CA GLY A 57 14.65 -5.82 3.05
C GLY A 57 14.37 -6.91 4.10
N THR A 58 13.59 -6.58 5.13
CA THR A 58 13.34 -7.45 6.28
C THR A 58 12.36 -8.55 5.92
N GLN A 59 12.83 -9.81 5.96
CA GLN A 59 11.98 -11.00 5.86
C GLN A 59 11.09 -11.13 7.10
N GLY A 60 9.94 -10.46 7.09
CA GLY A 60 8.93 -10.65 8.11
C GLY A 60 8.39 -12.08 8.07
N THR A 61 8.57 -12.84 9.15
CA THR A 61 7.91 -14.13 9.37
C THR A 61 6.44 -13.92 9.73
N PHE A 62 5.61 -13.45 8.78
CA PHE A 62 4.17 -13.51 8.95
C PHE A 62 3.69 -14.89 8.49
N SER A 63 3.50 -15.77 9.47
CA SER A 63 2.87 -17.07 9.29
C SER A 63 1.36 -16.89 9.34
N ASP A 64 0.74 -16.61 8.19
CA ASP A 64 -0.61 -17.13 7.97
C ASP A 64 -0.88 -17.38 6.49
N SER A 65 -1.08 -18.66 6.20
CA SER A 65 -1.30 -19.23 4.87
C SER A 65 -2.75 -18.99 4.43
N HIS A 66 -2.93 -18.58 3.17
CA HIS A 66 -3.84 -19.18 2.18
C HIS A 66 -4.36 -18.25 1.04
N ALA A 67 -3.85 -17.02 0.86
CA ALA A 67 -4.25 -16.22 -0.33
C ALA A 67 -3.24 -15.16 -0.85
N ALA A 68 -1.98 -15.17 -0.44
CA ALA A 68 -1.00 -14.15 -0.85
C ALA A 68 0.11 -14.74 -1.74
N GLY A 69 -0.18 -14.91 -3.03
CA GLY A 69 0.84 -15.22 -4.02
C GLY A 69 1.78 -14.03 -4.23
N SER A 70 3.05 -14.23 -3.88
CA SER A 70 4.26 -13.68 -4.54
C SER A 70 5.07 -12.50 -3.98
N CYS A 71 4.74 -11.84 -2.87
CA CYS A 71 5.78 -10.98 -2.24
C CYS A 71 6.68 -11.73 -1.24
N TRP A 72 6.31 -12.96 -0.84
CA TRP A 72 7.17 -13.84 -0.05
C TRP A 72 6.90 -15.33 -0.34
N PRO A 73 7.83 -16.03 -1.03
CA PRO A 73 8.41 -17.21 -0.41
C PRO A 73 9.94 -17.16 -0.41
N ARG A 74 10.50 -17.74 0.65
CA ARG A 74 11.88 -17.81 1.15
C ARG A 74 13.02 -18.15 0.15
N THR A 75 12.74 -18.24 -1.15
CA THR A 75 13.72 -18.57 -2.21
C THR A 75 13.50 -17.82 -3.52
N ALA A 76 12.47 -16.97 -3.65
CA ALA A 76 12.29 -16.15 -4.83
C ALA A 76 13.12 -14.86 -4.66
N SER A 77 14.22 -14.80 -5.38
CA SER A 77 15.08 -13.62 -5.58
C SER A 77 14.39 -12.29 -5.24
N HIS A 78 14.89 -11.59 -4.22
CA HIS A 78 14.60 -10.18 -3.91
C HIS A 78 15.14 -9.25 -5.02
N GLY A 79 14.73 -9.54 -6.25
CA GLY A 79 15.37 -9.16 -7.48
C GLY A 79 15.18 -10.27 -8.51
N SER A 80 13.99 -10.41 -9.09
CA SER A 80 13.88 -11.00 -10.42
C SER A 80 13.77 -9.87 -11.45
N VAL A 81 14.93 -9.43 -11.90
CA VAL A 81 15.30 -8.82 -13.20
C VAL A 81 14.50 -7.61 -13.74
N ASN A 82 13.24 -7.32 -13.38
CA ASN A 82 12.43 -6.33 -14.14
C ASN A 82 11.42 -5.43 -13.36
N GLY A 83 11.37 -5.34 -12.02
CA GLY A 83 10.54 -4.30 -11.37
C GLY A 83 10.16 -4.46 -9.89
N PRO A 84 9.42 -3.49 -9.31
CA PRO A 84 9.04 -3.47 -7.89
C PRO A 84 7.95 -4.49 -7.51
N CYS A 85 7.87 -4.90 -6.23
CA CYS A 85 6.91 -5.90 -5.71
C CYS A 85 5.45 -5.53 -6.02
N GLU A 86 4.68 -6.52 -6.49
CA GLU A 86 3.28 -6.38 -6.93
C GLU A 86 2.36 -5.86 -5.82
N VAL A 87 2.61 -6.22 -4.55
CA VAL A 87 1.84 -5.69 -3.42
C VAL A 87 2.02 -4.17 -3.30
N LEU A 88 3.25 -3.67 -3.41
CA LEU A 88 3.51 -2.22 -3.40
C LEU A 88 2.87 -1.52 -4.60
N ARG A 89 2.89 -2.15 -5.79
CA ARG A 89 2.24 -1.59 -7.00
C ARG A 89 0.74 -1.42 -6.82
N ARG A 90 0.07 -2.40 -6.20
CA ARG A 90 -1.37 -2.32 -5.88
C ARG A 90 -1.67 -1.28 -4.81
N LEU A 91 -0.82 -1.15 -3.80
CA LEU A 91 -0.95 -0.10 -2.79
C LEU A 91 -0.78 1.30 -3.39
N ALA A 92 -0.02 1.42 -4.49
CA ALA A 92 0.20 2.69 -5.18
C ALA A 92 -0.89 3.03 -6.21
N GLU A 93 -1.71 2.06 -6.64
CA GLU A 93 -2.77 2.25 -7.64
C GLU A 93 -3.75 3.40 -7.31
N PRO A 94 -4.20 3.61 -6.06
CA PRO A 94 -5.06 4.74 -5.72
C PRO A 94 -4.42 6.11 -5.95
N TYR A 95 -3.10 6.16 -6.13
CA TYR A 95 -2.34 7.38 -6.36
C TYR A 95 -1.90 7.54 -7.83
N ALA A 96 -2.47 6.77 -8.76
CA ALA A 96 -2.08 6.80 -10.17
C ALA A 96 -2.27 8.18 -10.84
N ASP A 97 -3.15 9.02 -10.31
CA ASP A 97 -3.37 10.40 -10.80
C ASP A 97 -2.43 11.43 -10.16
N HIS A 98 -1.52 11.01 -9.26
CA HIS A 98 -0.58 11.92 -8.60
C HIS A 98 0.57 12.30 -9.56
N PRO A 99 1.02 13.58 -9.60
CA PRO A 99 2.09 14.01 -10.52
C PRO A 99 3.42 13.27 -10.32
N ASP A 100 3.71 12.85 -9.08
CA ASP A 100 4.91 12.08 -8.74
C ASP A 100 4.76 10.57 -8.95
N TYR A 101 3.62 10.11 -9.47
CA TYR A 101 3.40 8.69 -9.76
C TYR A 101 4.16 8.27 -11.02
N ASP A 102 5.02 7.26 -10.91
CA ASP A 102 5.66 6.64 -12.06
C ASP A 102 4.76 5.55 -12.65
N GLU A 103 4.40 5.67 -13.93
CA GLU A 103 3.61 4.67 -14.66
C GLU A 103 4.29 3.27 -14.69
N ALA A 104 5.61 3.20 -14.52
CA ALA A 104 6.32 1.94 -14.34
C ALA A 104 5.91 1.19 -13.06
N TRP A 105 5.26 1.85 -12.10
CA TRP A 105 4.69 1.25 -10.89
C TRP A 105 3.27 0.72 -11.09
N ARG A 106 2.58 1.07 -12.17
CA ARG A 106 1.21 0.60 -12.43
C ARG A 106 1.17 -0.92 -12.46
N PRO A 107 0.32 -1.62 -11.69
CA PRO A 107 0.26 -3.07 -11.72
C PRO A 107 0.16 -3.58 -13.17
N SER A 108 1.04 -4.51 -13.55
CA SER A 108 0.90 -5.14 -14.86
C SER A 108 -0.45 -5.83 -14.88
N ARG A 109 -1.32 -5.49 -15.84
CA ARG A 109 -2.61 -6.16 -16.04
C ARG A 109 -2.37 -7.62 -16.44
N SER A 110 -2.04 -8.45 -15.47
CA SER A 110 -1.77 -9.87 -15.66
C SER A 110 -3.11 -10.59 -15.79
N GLN A 111 -3.69 -10.53 -16.98
CA GLN A 111 -4.45 -11.61 -17.63
C GLN A 111 -5.52 -12.39 -16.82
N THR A 112 -6.38 -11.76 -16.03
CA THR A 112 -7.57 -12.45 -15.47
C THR A 112 -8.74 -12.52 -16.47
N ARG A 113 -8.50 -12.88 -17.75
CA ARG A 113 -9.58 -13.01 -18.74
C ARG A 113 -9.51 -14.24 -19.67
N GLU A 114 -8.68 -15.24 -19.36
CA GLU A 114 -8.54 -16.42 -20.24
C GLU A 114 -8.69 -17.76 -19.49
N ARG A 115 -9.73 -17.87 -18.65
CA ARG A 115 -10.19 -19.16 -18.10
C ARG A 115 -11.72 -19.24 -18.01
N GLN A 116 -12.41 -18.92 -19.09
CA GLN A 116 -13.80 -19.34 -19.31
C GLN A 116 -14.02 -19.59 -20.81
N ARG A 117 -13.55 -20.74 -21.29
CA ARG A 117 -14.07 -21.40 -22.49
C ARG A 117 -14.18 -22.89 -22.21
#